data_AF-A0A2E1X9Y5-F1
#
_entry.id   AF-A0A2E1X9Y5-F1
#
_cell.length_a   1.000
_cell.length_b   1.000
_cell.length_c   1.000
_cell.angle_alpha   90.00
_cell.angle_beta   90.00
_cell.angle_gamma   90.00
#
_symmetry.space_group_name_H-M   'P 1'
#
loop_
_entity.id
_entity.type
_entity.pdbx_description
1 polymer ?
#
loop_
_entity_poly.entity_id
_entity_poly.type
_entity_poly.pdbx_seq_one_letter_code
_entity_poly.pdbx_strand_id
1 'polypeptide(L)'
;MANNIKRLRLGFLFSPREFSRLIGTYPEYLPRLESGERALSDPWIDAVSSALGIAPEDVLDPDANIEKIVAAVQRPDIKRAMVCPIGARYAILALAAKTCGLRPAQHIAEDDVADAVCSLIAYVNGGGPSSDEIDEETINRLSKGLQITALTILQSCFDDPPPNFQERLQAALPGALSLIEAFSRIEEPVLPLGTE
;
A
#
# COMPACT_ATOMS: atom_id res chain seq x y z
N MET A 1 -4.56 19.50 4.34
CA MET A 1 -5.27 19.74 3.08
C MET A 1 -6.61 19.02 3.15
N ALA A 2 -7.73 19.68 2.83
CA ALA A 2 -9.04 19.02 2.93
C ALA A 2 -9.13 17.88 1.90
N ASN A 3 -9.66 16.73 2.31
CA ASN A 3 -9.96 15.59 1.44
C ASN A 3 -11.23 14.87 1.92
N ASN A 4 -11.79 14.02 1.09
CA ASN A 4 -13.05 13.32 1.38
C ASN A 4 -12.86 11.89 1.90
N ILE A 5 -11.64 11.43 2.14
CA ILE A 5 -11.34 10.01 2.43
C ILE A 5 -12.18 9.50 3.60
N LYS A 6 -12.27 10.27 4.70
CA LYS A 6 -13.08 9.91 5.87
C LYS A 6 -14.57 9.83 5.54
N ARG A 7 -15.09 10.81 4.77
CA ARG A 7 -16.50 10.88 4.39
C ARG A 7 -16.87 9.73 3.44
N LEU A 8 -16.01 9.45 2.47
CA LEU A 8 -16.13 8.33 1.54
C LEU A 8 -16.12 7.00 2.28
N ARG A 9 -15.15 6.76 3.18
CA ARG A 9 -15.08 5.54 3.98
C ARG A 9 -16.37 5.31 4.77
N LEU A 10 -16.85 6.35 5.47
CA LEU A 10 -18.08 6.27 6.25
C LEU A 10 -19.30 6.07 5.35
N GLY A 11 -19.36 6.73 4.19
CA GLY A 11 -20.44 6.57 3.22
C GLY A 11 -20.56 5.14 2.69
N PHE A 12 -19.43 4.50 2.36
CA PHE A 12 -19.38 3.08 1.98
C PHE A 12 -19.44 2.10 3.16
N LEU A 13 -19.65 2.60 4.38
CA LEU A 13 -19.78 1.80 5.61
C LEU A 13 -18.58 0.90 5.91
N PHE A 14 -17.36 1.35 5.58
CA PHE A 14 -16.14 0.62 5.92
C PHE A 14 -15.62 1.03 7.30
N SER A 15 -15.19 0.03 8.07
CA SER A 15 -14.32 0.27 9.23
C SER A 15 -12.94 0.78 8.77
N PRO A 16 -12.18 1.47 9.64
CA PRO A 16 -10.81 1.88 9.32
C PRO A 16 -9.94 0.72 8.83
N ARG A 17 -10.10 -0.46 9.43
CA ARG A 17 -9.33 -1.67 9.08
C ARG A 17 -9.66 -2.19 7.69
N GLU A 18 -10.95 -2.31 7.37
CA GLU A 18 -11.39 -2.78 6.05
C GLU A 18 -10.95 -1.82 4.95
N PHE A 19 -11.13 -0.52 5.19
CA PHE A 19 -10.75 0.50 4.23
C PHE A 19 -9.23 0.55 4.02
N SER A 20 -8.44 0.40 5.09
CA SER A 20 -6.99 0.35 4.99
C SER A 20 -6.52 -0.81 4.10
N ARG A 21 -7.12 -1.99 4.25
CA ARG A 21 -6.85 -3.12 3.37
C ARG A 21 -7.23 -2.83 1.92
N LEU A 22 -8.39 -2.20 1.72
CA LEU A 22 -8.92 -1.90 0.39
C LEU A 22 -8.00 -0.95 -0.39
N ILE A 23 -7.47 0.08 0.26
CA ILE A 23 -6.59 1.08 -0.39
C ILE A 23 -5.10 0.73 -0.31
N GLY A 24 -4.73 -0.41 0.29
CA GLY A 24 -3.33 -0.84 0.38
C GLY A 24 -2.49 -0.08 1.42
N THR A 25 -3.05 0.22 2.60
CA THR A 25 -2.33 0.85 3.72
C THR A 25 -2.50 0.06 5.03
N TYR A 26 -1.79 0.46 6.07
CA TYR A 26 -1.94 -0.11 7.41
C TYR A 26 -2.86 0.77 8.29
N PRO A 27 -3.65 0.16 9.20
CA PRO A 27 -4.71 0.86 9.94
C PRO A 27 -4.24 2.07 10.75
N GLU A 28 -3.01 2.04 11.25
CA GLU A 28 -2.42 3.11 12.06
C GLU A 28 -2.13 4.36 11.22
N TYR A 29 -1.98 4.22 9.90
CA TYR A 29 -1.69 5.33 8.98
C TYR A 29 -2.94 6.07 8.51
N LEU A 30 -4.06 5.35 8.42
CA LEU A 30 -5.30 5.87 7.86
C LEU A 30 -5.79 7.18 8.54
N PRO A 31 -5.73 7.37 9.87
CA PRO A 31 -6.13 8.63 10.50
C PRO A 31 -5.36 9.85 10.00
N ARG A 32 -4.08 9.70 9.65
CA ARG A 32 -3.24 10.80 9.12
C ARG A 32 -3.65 11.18 7.69
N LEU A 33 -4.05 10.19 6.89
CA LEU A 33 -4.64 10.42 5.56
C LEU A 33 -6.00 11.10 5.66
N GLU A 34 -6.87 10.61 6.55
CA GLU A 34 -8.23 11.14 6.76
C GLU A 34 -8.28 12.58 7.29
N SER A 35 -7.33 12.95 8.15
CA SER A 35 -7.23 14.29 8.71
C SER A 35 -6.60 15.30 7.75
N GLY A 36 -5.96 14.82 6.68
CA GLY A 36 -5.22 15.67 5.76
C GLY A 36 -4.00 16.33 6.41
N GLU A 37 -3.49 15.75 7.50
CA GLU A 37 -2.18 16.09 8.10
C GLU A 37 -1.05 15.90 7.08
N ARG A 38 -1.25 14.99 6.12
CA ARG A 38 -0.39 14.79 4.95
C ARG A 38 -1.07 15.30 3.68
N ALA A 39 -0.30 15.87 2.77
CA ALA A 39 -0.75 16.08 1.41
C ALA A 39 -0.92 14.71 0.71
N LEU A 40 -2.05 14.51 0.04
CA LEU A 40 -2.29 13.30 -0.74
C LEU A 40 -1.49 13.39 -2.04
N SER A 41 -0.59 12.44 -2.25
CA SER A 41 0.10 12.26 -3.53
C SER A 41 -0.80 11.48 -4.50
N ASP A 42 -0.51 11.59 -5.81
CA ASP A 42 -1.27 10.90 -6.87
C ASP A 42 -1.45 9.39 -6.60
N PRO A 43 -0.44 8.63 -6.14
CA PRO A 43 -0.62 7.21 -5.81
C PRO A 43 -1.71 6.93 -4.78
N TRP A 44 -1.89 7.81 -3.78
CA TRP A 44 -2.95 7.65 -2.79
C TRP A 44 -4.33 8.02 -3.33
N ILE A 45 -4.39 9.05 -4.18
CA ILE A 45 -5.64 9.43 -4.85
C ILE A 45 -6.09 8.28 -5.75
N ASP A 46 -5.18 7.73 -6.55
CA ASP A 46 -5.44 6.57 -7.41
C ASP A 46 -5.82 5.33 -6.61
N ALA A 47 -5.15 5.07 -5.49
CA ALA A 47 -5.48 3.94 -4.62
C ALA A 47 -6.89 4.05 -4.05
N VAL A 48 -7.30 5.23 -3.56
CA VAL A 48 -8.66 5.46 -3.04
C VAL A 48 -9.69 5.42 -4.17
N SER A 49 -9.40 6.07 -5.30
CA SER A 49 -10.28 6.12 -6.48
C SER A 49 -10.53 4.72 -7.03
N SER A 50 -9.47 3.94 -7.22
CA SER A 50 -9.56 2.56 -7.71
C SER A 50 -10.26 1.65 -6.70
N ALA A 51 -9.91 1.75 -5.42
CA ALA A 51 -10.54 0.98 -4.35
C ALA A 51 -12.06 1.18 -4.28
N LEU A 52 -12.51 2.41 -4.46
CA LEU A 52 -13.91 2.78 -4.34
C LEU A 52 -14.67 2.79 -5.67
N GLY A 53 -13.99 2.70 -6.81
CA GLY A 53 -14.60 2.83 -8.14
C GLY A 53 -15.17 4.23 -8.41
N ILE A 54 -14.51 5.28 -7.91
CA ILE A 54 -14.93 6.69 -8.03
C ILE A 54 -13.92 7.49 -8.85
N ALA A 55 -14.25 8.72 -9.26
CA ALA A 55 -13.30 9.57 -9.95
C ALA A 55 -12.21 10.11 -8.98
N PRO A 56 -10.95 10.28 -9.43
CA PRO A 56 -9.88 10.88 -8.63
C PRO A 56 -10.26 12.26 -8.06
N GLU A 57 -10.97 13.09 -8.83
CA GLU A 57 -11.45 14.39 -8.36
C GLU A 57 -12.36 14.31 -7.14
N ASP A 58 -13.20 13.27 -7.01
CA ASP A 58 -14.12 13.10 -5.88
C ASP A 58 -13.38 12.91 -4.54
N VAL A 59 -12.12 12.46 -4.58
CA VAL A 59 -11.27 12.29 -3.39
C VAL A 59 -10.88 13.64 -2.79
N LEU A 60 -10.69 14.66 -3.63
CA LEU A 60 -10.16 15.96 -3.24
C LEU A 60 -11.19 17.09 -3.27
N ASP A 61 -12.27 16.97 -4.04
CA ASP A 61 -13.27 18.04 -4.22
C ASP A 61 -14.04 18.32 -2.92
N PRO A 62 -13.84 19.48 -2.25
CA PRO A 62 -14.54 19.79 -1.01
C PRO A 62 -16.07 19.81 -1.15
N ASP A 63 -16.57 20.08 -2.36
CA ASP A 63 -17.99 20.20 -2.66
C ASP A 63 -18.61 18.89 -3.19
N ALA A 64 -17.83 17.79 -3.22
CA ALA A 64 -18.30 16.50 -3.68
C ALA A 64 -19.53 16.01 -2.89
N ASN A 65 -20.57 15.63 -3.64
CA ASN A 65 -21.78 15.05 -3.06
C ASN A 65 -21.58 13.56 -2.79
N ILE A 66 -21.01 13.26 -1.63
CA ILE A 66 -20.65 11.89 -1.20
C ILE A 66 -21.86 10.95 -1.22
N GLU A 67 -23.04 11.40 -0.81
CA GLU A 67 -24.25 10.57 -0.80
C GLU A 67 -24.62 10.11 -2.21
N LYS A 68 -24.54 11.03 -3.19
CA LYS A 68 -24.80 10.71 -4.60
C LYS A 68 -23.76 9.77 -5.17
N ILE A 69 -22.48 9.98 -4.85
CA ILE A 69 -21.37 9.12 -5.30
C ILE A 69 -21.56 7.69 -4.77
N VAL A 70 -21.78 7.54 -3.47
CA VAL A 70 -21.97 6.24 -2.81
C VAL A 70 -23.22 5.54 -3.35
N ALA A 71 -24.31 6.27 -3.62
CA ALA A 71 -25.52 5.68 -4.20
C ALA A 71 -25.35 5.24 -5.67
N ALA A 72 -24.42 5.85 -6.40
CA ALA A 72 -24.16 5.56 -7.82
C ALA A 72 -23.19 4.39 -8.02
N VAL A 73 -22.39 4.03 -7.01
CA VAL A 73 -21.33 3.04 -7.12
C VAL A 73 -21.65 1.80 -6.30
N GLN A 74 -21.46 0.63 -6.89
CA GLN A 74 -21.59 -0.63 -6.17
C GLN A 74 -20.52 -0.70 -5.08
N ARG A 75 -20.93 -1.00 -3.84
CA ARG A 75 -19.99 -1.16 -2.73
C ARG A 75 -18.89 -2.17 -3.12
N PRO A 76 -17.60 -1.76 -3.08
CA PRO A 76 -16.50 -2.65 -3.39
C PRO A 76 -16.49 -3.85 -2.45
N ASP A 77 -16.22 -5.04 -3.00
CA ASP A 77 -15.97 -6.21 -2.19
C ASP A 77 -14.57 -6.11 -1.58
N ILE A 78 -14.44 -6.47 -0.30
CA ILE A 78 -13.15 -6.53 0.38
C ILE A 78 -12.51 -7.85 -0.01
N LYS A 79 -12.09 -7.97 -1.28
CA LYS A 79 -11.26 -9.08 -1.71
C LYS A 79 -9.96 -9.05 -0.91
N ARG A 80 -9.36 -10.22 -0.66
CA ARG A 80 -7.99 -10.27 -0.14
C ARG A 80 -7.09 -9.50 -1.10
N ALA A 81 -6.47 -8.43 -0.62
CA ALA A 81 -5.38 -7.81 -1.34
C ALA A 81 -4.31 -8.89 -1.59
N MET A 82 -3.93 -9.07 -2.85
CA MET A 82 -2.92 -10.05 -3.26
C MET A 82 -1.59 -9.84 -2.51
N VAL A 83 -1.32 -8.59 -2.15
CA VAL A 83 -0.20 -8.16 -1.32
C VAL A 83 -0.73 -7.56 -0.01
N CYS A 84 -0.37 -8.17 1.12
CA CYS A 84 -0.64 -7.61 2.44
C CYS A 84 0.20 -6.33 2.66
N PRO A 85 -0.40 -5.17 2.98
CA PRO A 85 0.34 -3.92 3.19
C PRO A 85 1.39 -4.01 4.30
N ILE A 86 1.08 -4.75 5.37
CA ILE A 86 2.01 -4.99 6.48
C ILE A 86 3.20 -5.84 6.00
N GLY A 87 2.92 -6.88 5.21
CA GLY A 87 3.94 -7.72 4.58
C GLY A 87 4.85 -6.91 3.66
N ALA A 88 4.27 -6.07 2.80
CA ALA A 88 5.00 -5.16 1.92
C ALA A 88 5.91 -4.20 2.72
N ARG A 89 5.39 -3.59 3.79
CA ARG A 89 6.17 -2.70 4.67
C ARG A 89 7.41 -3.41 5.22
N TYR A 90 7.25 -4.59 5.81
CA TYR A 90 8.38 -5.34 6.35
C TYR A 90 9.33 -5.83 5.27
N ALA A 91 8.82 -6.25 4.12
CA ALA A 91 9.65 -6.65 2.98
C ALA A 91 10.51 -5.49 2.48
N ILE A 92 9.94 -4.30 2.33
CA ILE A 92 10.64 -3.08 1.91
C ILE A 92 11.73 -2.71 2.93
N LEU A 93 11.40 -2.66 4.22
CA LEU A 93 12.37 -2.34 5.27
C LEU A 93 13.49 -3.39 5.38
N ALA A 94 13.15 -4.68 5.28
CA ALA A 94 14.13 -5.76 5.28
C ALA A 94 15.05 -5.70 4.05
N LEU A 95 14.48 -5.39 2.89
CA LEU A 95 15.22 -5.21 1.64
C LEU A 95 16.20 -4.04 1.76
N ALA A 96 15.74 -2.87 2.21
CA ALA A 96 16.59 -1.70 2.47
C ALA A 96 17.70 -2.01 3.49
N ALA A 97 17.36 -2.73 4.58
CA ALA A 97 18.33 -3.11 5.59
C ALA A 97 19.41 -4.06 5.05
N LYS A 98 19.05 -4.96 4.14
CA LYS A 98 19.98 -5.91 3.52
C LYS A 98 20.84 -5.28 2.42
N THR A 99 20.29 -4.35 1.64
CA THR A 99 21.03 -3.70 0.56
C THR A 99 21.97 -2.62 1.09
N CYS A 100 21.46 -1.74 1.95
CA CYS A 100 22.16 -0.53 2.38
C CYS A 100 22.56 -0.53 3.85
N GLY A 101 22.09 -1.50 4.63
CA GLY A 101 22.44 -1.65 6.04
C GLY A 101 21.31 -1.21 6.97
N LEU A 102 21.43 -1.59 8.25
CA LEU A 102 20.38 -1.38 9.24
C LEU A 102 20.17 0.10 9.59
N ARG A 103 21.26 0.86 9.80
CA ARG A 103 21.16 2.29 10.16
C ARG A 103 20.41 3.06 9.07
N PRO A 104 20.77 2.95 7.79
CA PRO A 104 20.02 3.66 6.77
C PRO A 104 18.55 3.26 6.66
N ALA A 105 18.24 1.97 6.78
CA ALA A 105 16.85 1.49 6.77
C ALA A 105 16.00 2.06 7.93
N GLN A 106 16.61 2.30 9.10
CA GLN A 106 15.94 2.91 10.25
C GLN A 106 15.67 4.42 10.08
N HIS A 107 16.34 5.09 9.14
CA HIS A 107 16.17 6.52 8.88
C HIS A 107 15.17 6.81 7.75
N ILE A 108 14.67 5.78 7.06
CA ILE A 108 13.61 5.97 6.05
C ILE A 108 12.37 6.47 6.79
N ALA A 109 11.83 7.61 6.35
CA ALA A 109 10.65 8.17 6.98
C ALA A 109 9.45 7.24 6.76
N GLU A 110 8.57 7.14 7.76
CA GLU A 110 7.39 6.28 7.65
C GLU A 110 6.48 6.69 6.47
N ASP A 111 6.47 7.98 6.14
CA ASP A 111 5.72 8.53 5.00
C ASP A 111 6.28 8.07 3.65
N ASP A 112 7.60 7.85 3.55
CA ASP A 112 8.24 7.29 2.34
C ASP A 112 7.95 5.80 2.21
N VAL A 113 7.97 5.07 3.34
CA VAL A 113 7.61 3.65 3.36
C VAL A 113 6.16 3.44 2.98
N ALA A 114 5.25 4.28 3.48
CA ALA A 114 3.83 4.21 3.14
C ALA A 114 3.59 4.44 1.64
N ASP A 115 4.27 5.42 1.03
CA ASP A 115 4.17 5.68 -0.41
C ASP A 115 4.75 4.54 -1.24
N ALA A 116 5.87 3.98 -0.80
CA ALA A 116 6.49 2.82 -1.40
C ALA A 116 5.58 1.58 -1.37
N VAL A 117 4.88 1.33 -0.25
CA VAL A 117 3.89 0.25 -0.11
C VAL A 117 2.72 0.48 -1.07
N CYS A 118 2.14 1.69 -1.06
CA CYS A 118 1.00 2.04 -1.92
C CYS A 118 1.36 1.85 -3.40
N SER A 119 2.54 2.33 -3.80
CA SER A 119 3.05 2.20 -5.18
C SER A 119 3.29 0.74 -5.57
N LEU A 120 3.85 -0.07 -4.67
CA LEU A 120 4.08 -1.49 -4.90
C LEU A 120 2.75 -2.22 -5.14
N ILE A 121 1.76 -1.97 -4.29
CA ILE A 121 0.44 -2.60 -4.39
C ILE A 121 -0.26 -2.18 -5.69
N ALA A 122 -0.25 -0.88 -6.01
CA ALA A 122 -0.83 -0.36 -7.25
C ALA A 122 -0.18 -1.00 -8.49
N TYR A 123 1.16 -1.09 -8.52
CA TYR A 123 1.89 -1.71 -9.63
C TYR A 123 1.55 -3.19 -9.80
N VAL A 124 1.49 -3.93 -8.70
CA VAL A 124 1.23 -5.38 -8.71
C VAL A 124 -0.23 -5.67 -9.12
N ASN A 125 -1.18 -4.87 -8.65
CA ASN A 125 -2.60 -5.04 -8.96
C ASN A 125 -3.03 -4.49 -10.33
N GLY A 126 -2.29 -3.54 -10.90
CA GLY A 126 -2.66 -2.85 -12.16
C GLY A 126 -2.54 -3.69 -13.43
N GLY A 127 -2.18 -4.97 -13.34
CA GLY A 127 -1.76 -5.74 -14.50
C GLY A 127 -2.73 -6.82 -15.03
N GLY A 128 -3.99 -6.84 -14.63
CA GLY A 128 -5.02 -7.70 -15.25
C GLY A 128 -5.85 -8.54 -14.28
N PRO A 129 -6.91 -9.21 -14.76
CA PRO A 129 -7.96 -9.75 -13.92
C PRO A 129 -7.46 -10.89 -13.01
N SER A 130 -7.78 -10.71 -11.74
CA SER A 130 -7.58 -11.59 -10.60
C SER A 130 -7.94 -13.05 -10.89
N SER A 131 -6.93 -13.88 -11.08
CA SER A 131 -6.98 -15.27 -10.64
C SER A 131 -6.69 -15.28 -9.13
N ASP A 132 -7.46 -16.05 -8.34
CA ASP A 132 -7.20 -16.22 -6.91
C ASP A 132 -5.87 -16.96 -6.62
N GLU A 133 -5.20 -17.47 -7.66
CA GLU A 133 -3.86 -18.03 -7.58
C GLU A 133 -2.81 -16.99 -7.96
N ILE A 134 -1.77 -16.90 -7.13
CA ILE A 134 -0.55 -16.14 -7.44
C ILE A 134 0.11 -16.83 -8.65
N ASP A 135 -0.12 -16.29 -9.84
CA ASP A 135 0.49 -16.79 -11.06
C ASP A 135 1.95 -16.32 -11.21
N GLU A 136 2.69 -16.95 -12.11
CA GLU A 136 4.10 -16.63 -12.36
C GLU A 136 4.28 -15.16 -12.83
N GLU A 137 3.27 -14.61 -13.51
CA GLU A 137 3.25 -13.20 -13.92
C GLU A 137 3.18 -12.25 -12.71
N THR A 138 2.36 -12.57 -11.73
CA THR A 138 2.22 -11.85 -10.46
C THR A 138 3.52 -11.89 -9.67
N ILE A 139 4.16 -13.06 -9.54
CA ILE A 139 5.46 -13.18 -8.86
C ILE A 139 6.51 -12.31 -9.55
N ASN A 140 6.53 -12.33 -10.89
CA ASN A 140 7.44 -11.51 -11.67
C ASN A 140 7.17 -10.01 -11.49
N ARG A 141 5.90 -9.57 -11.40
CA ARG A 141 5.54 -8.18 -11.11
C ARG A 141 5.89 -7.79 -9.69
N LEU A 142 5.64 -8.64 -8.71
CA LEU A 142 6.00 -8.39 -7.32
C LEU A 142 7.53 -8.24 -7.16
N SER A 143 8.28 -9.13 -7.80
CA SER A 143 9.74 -9.06 -7.89
C SER A 143 10.22 -7.75 -8.51
N LYS A 144 9.69 -7.37 -9.69
CA LYS A 144 10.01 -6.10 -10.35
C LYS A 144 9.62 -4.89 -9.51
N GLY A 145 8.42 -4.89 -8.92
CA GLY A 145 7.91 -3.84 -8.06
C GLY A 145 8.83 -3.61 -6.87
N LEU A 146 9.25 -4.68 -6.18
CA LEU A 146 10.20 -4.59 -5.06
C LEU A 146 11.56 -4.02 -5.49
N GLN A 147 12.06 -4.39 -6.67
CA GLN A 147 13.30 -3.82 -7.20
C GLN A 147 13.15 -2.31 -7.49
N ILE A 148 12.03 -1.90 -8.09
CA ILE A 148 11.72 -0.49 -8.34
C ILE A 148 11.62 0.27 -7.01
N THR A 149 10.85 -0.24 -6.06
CA THR A 149 10.69 0.36 -4.74
C THR A 149 12.02 0.52 -4.02
N ALA A 150 12.88 -0.52 -4.05
CA ALA A 150 14.22 -0.44 -3.49
C ALA A 150 15.04 0.67 -4.17
N LEU A 151 15.07 0.73 -5.51
CA LEU A 151 15.79 1.77 -6.23
C LEU A 151 15.27 3.17 -5.90
N THR A 152 13.95 3.37 -5.81
CA THR A 152 13.33 4.66 -5.49
C THR A 152 13.67 5.13 -4.08
N ILE A 153 13.56 4.26 -3.07
CA ILE A 153 13.96 4.57 -1.69
C ILE A 153 15.43 4.94 -1.62
N LEU A 154 16.27 4.31 -2.45
CA LEU A 154 17.69 4.59 -2.43
C LEU A 154 18.04 5.90 -3.11
N GLN A 155 17.39 6.23 -4.21
CA GLN A 155 17.54 7.54 -4.86
C GLN A 155 17.06 8.69 -3.97
N SER A 156 16.08 8.46 -3.09
CA SER A 156 15.62 9.48 -2.15
C SER A 156 16.49 9.60 -0.89
N CYS A 157 17.18 8.52 -0.48
CA CYS A 157 17.92 8.48 0.78
C CYS A 157 19.45 8.49 0.65
N PHE A 158 20.04 8.19 -0.51
CA PHE A 158 21.50 8.06 -0.68
C PHE A 158 21.98 8.68 -2.00
N ASP A 159 23.05 9.49 -1.91
CA ASP A 159 23.69 10.08 -3.08
C ASP A 159 24.35 9.02 -3.98
N ASP A 160 24.91 7.95 -3.39
CA ASP A 160 25.55 6.85 -4.12
C ASP A 160 25.15 5.46 -3.56
N PRO A 161 24.74 4.50 -4.40
CA PRO A 161 24.48 3.13 -3.97
C PRO A 161 25.78 2.40 -3.59
N PRO A 162 25.72 1.38 -2.71
CA PRO A 162 26.91 0.61 -2.34
C PRO A 162 27.48 -0.16 -3.56
N PRO A 163 28.81 -0.38 -3.62
CA PRO A 163 29.50 -0.93 -4.79
C PRO A 163 29.05 -2.34 -5.23
N ASN A 164 28.32 -3.08 -4.38
CA ASN A 164 27.76 -4.41 -4.69
C ASN A 164 26.23 -4.43 -4.57
N PHE A 165 25.58 -3.30 -4.87
CA PHE A 165 24.14 -3.14 -4.66
C PHE A 165 23.33 -4.22 -5.37
N GLN A 166 23.59 -4.45 -6.67
CA GLN A 166 22.81 -5.41 -7.46
C GLN A 166 22.92 -6.84 -6.92
N GLU A 167 24.11 -7.25 -6.48
CA GLU A 167 24.33 -8.57 -5.85
C GLU A 167 23.56 -8.67 -4.53
N ARG A 168 23.60 -7.63 -3.69
CA ARG A 168 22.88 -7.59 -2.42
C ARG A 168 21.37 -7.60 -2.62
N LEU A 169 20.87 -6.88 -3.62
CA LEU A 169 19.46 -6.83 -3.98
C LEU A 169 18.99 -8.21 -4.43
N GLN A 170 19.71 -8.86 -5.35
CA GLN A 170 19.41 -10.22 -5.80
C GLN A 170 19.43 -11.24 -4.65
N ALA A 171 20.37 -11.11 -3.71
CA ALA A 171 20.44 -11.98 -2.54
C ALA A 171 19.30 -11.77 -1.53
N ALA A 172 18.80 -10.53 -1.41
CA ALA A 172 17.76 -10.17 -0.44
C ALA A 172 16.34 -10.39 -0.96
N LEU A 173 16.14 -10.34 -2.28
CA LEU A 173 14.83 -10.41 -2.93
C LEU A 173 14.02 -11.66 -2.57
N PRO A 174 14.58 -12.90 -2.52
CA PRO A 174 13.82 -14.07 -2.11
C PRO A 174 13.23 -13.95 -0.71
N GLY A 175 13.99 -13.38 0.24
CA GLY A 175 13.52 -13.17 1.61
C GLY A 175 12.40 -12.13 1.69
N ALA A 176 12.49 -11.05 0.91
CA ALA A 176 11.43 -10.04 0.81
C ALA A 176 10.14 -10.64 0.25
N LEU A 177 10.23 -11.48 -0.79
CA LEU A 177 9.09 -12.19 -1.36
C LEU A 177 8.46 -13.15 -0.35
N SER A 178 9.28 -13.94 0.37
CA SER A 178 8.78 -14.85 1.41
C SER A 178 8.08 -14.12 2.56
N LEU A 179 8.51 -12.90 2.92
CA LEU A 179 7.81 -12.07 3.90
C LEU A 179 6.42 -11.68 3.39
N ILE A 180 6.32 -11.17 2.17
CA ILE A 180 5.02 -10.79 1.59
C ILE A 180 4.09 -12.00 1.54
N GLU A 181 4.59 -13.13 1.07
CA GLU A 181 3.82 -14.38 0.99
C GLU A 181 3.35 -14.84 2.38
N ALA A 182 4.24 -14.85 3.38
CA ALA A 182 3.89 -15.23 4.74
C ALA A 182 2.80 -14.33 5.33
N PHE A 183 2.94 -13.01 5.19
CA PHE A 183 1.97 -12.05 5.71
C PHE A 183 0.64 -12.04 4.93
N SER A 184 0.67 -12.31 3.62
CA SER A 184 -0.55 -12.48 2.81
C SER A 184 -1.33 -13.75 3.17
N ARG A 185 -0.67 -14.77 3.72
CA ARG A 185 -1.30 -16.01 4.20
C ARG A 185 -1.86 -15.91 5.61
N ILE A 186 -1.46 -14.91 6.40
CA ILE A 186 -2.01 -14.69 7.73
C ILE A 186 -3.44 -14.17 7.54
N GLU A 187 -4.41 -15.06 7.73
CA GLU A 187 -5.75 -14.67 8.16
C GLU A 187 -5.61 -13.99 9.51
N GLU A 188 -5.46 -12.66 9.51
CA GLU A 188 -5.48 -11.96 10.77
C GLU A 188 -6.85 -12.20 11.41
N PRO A 189 -6.90 -12.70 12.67
CA PRO A 189 -8.16 -12.92 13.32
C PRO A 189 -8.97 -11.62 13.32
N VAL A 190 -10.24 -11.75 12.94
CA VAL A 190 -11.25 -10.74 13.23
C VAL A 190 -11.40 -10.75 14.74
N LEU A 191 -10.60 -9.95 15.45
CA LEU A 191 -10.92 -9.65 16.84
C LEU A 191 -12.33 -9.06 16.83
N PRO A 192 -13.30 -9.68 17.51
CA PRO A 192 -14.65 -9.18 17.54
C PRO A 192 -14.61 -7.74 18.06
N LEU A 193 -15.26 -6.85 17.33
CA LEU A 193 -15.47 -5.47 17.74
C LEU A 193 -16.17 -5.47 19.11
N GLY A 194 -15.43 -5.10 20.16
CA GLY A 194 -15.97 -4.68 21.44
C GLY A 194 -16.50 -5.79 22.35
N THR A 195 -15.68 -6.18 23.33
CA THR A 195 -16.17 -6.39 24.70
C THR A 195 -15.34 -5.50 25.62
N GLU A 196 -15.73 -4.23 25.73
CA GLU A 196 -15.50 -3.39 26.90
C GLU A 196 -16.80 -2.65 27.22
#